data_AF-A0A2S9GG25-F1
#
_entry.id   AF-A0A2S9GG25-F1
#
_cell.length_a   1.000
_cell.length_b   1.000
_cell.length_c   1.000
_cell.angle_alpha   90.00
_cell.angle_beta   90.00
_cell.angle_gamma   90.00
#
_symmetry.space_group_name_H-M   'P 1'
#
loop_
_entity.id
_entity.type
_entity.pdbx_description
1 polymer ?
#
loop_
_entity_poly.entity_id
_entity_poly.type
_entity_poly.pdbx_seq_one_letter_code
_entity_poly.pdbx_strand_id
1 'polypeptide(L)' 'MAVPLWAWAAVLGVIVVMLAIDLFAHREAHVVGIREAAAWSAVWVTLGVAFGAVVWWVWGAEFAGQYFAGYV' A
#
# COMPACT_ATOMS: atom_id res chain seq x y z
N MET A 1 15.93 -17.44 -5.33
CA MET A 1 15.18 -17.57 -4.06
C MET A 1 13.75 -17.93 -4.38
N ALA A 2 13.14 -18.87 -3.65
CA ALA A 2 11.71 -19.17 -3.79
C ALA A 2 10.91 -18.28 -2.82
N VAL A 3 9.96 -17.50 -3.34
CA VAL A 3 9.07 -16.69 -2.50
C VAL A 3 8.01 -17.62 -1.90
N PRO A 4 7.83 -17.65 -0.58
CA PRO A 4 6.88 -18.55 0.04
C PRO A 4 5.45 -18.16 -0.31
N LEU A 5 4.57 -19.15 -0.44
CA LEU A 5 3.15 -18.95 -0.79
C LEU A 5 2.41 -17.98 0.14
N TRP A 6 2.78 -17.94 1.42
CA TRP A 6 2.17 -17.02 2.39
C TRP A 6 2.46 -15.55 2.07
N ALA A 7 3.59 -15.22 1.44
CA ALA A 7 3.92 -13.85 1.08
C ALA A 7 3.01 -13.35 -0.04
N TRP A 8 2.69 -14.21 -1.01
CA TRP A 8 1.68 -13.92 -2.04
C TRP A 8 0.29 -13.73 -1.44
N ALA A 9 -0.11 -14.60 -0.51
CA ALA A 9 -1.37 -14.45 0.21
C ALA A 9 -1.42 -13.15 1.03
N ALA A 10 -0.31 -12.75 1.65
CA ALA A 10 -0.21 -11.49 2.39
C ALA A 10 -0.38 -10.28 1.47
N VAL A 11 0.32 -10.23 0.33
CA VAL A 11 0.19 -9.14 -0.65
C VAL A 11 -1.23 -9.06 -1.20
N LEU A 12 -1.81 -10.20 -1.61
CA LEU A 12 -3.19 -10.26 -2.10
C LEU A 12 -4.19 -9.83 -1.02
N GLY A 13 -3.98 -10.25 0.24
CA GLY A 13 -4.79 -9.83 1.38
C GLY A 13 -4.75 -8.32 1.59
N VAL A 14 -3.56 -7.72 1.52
CA VAL A 14 -3.40 -6.26 1.60
C VAL A 14 -4.16 -5.58 0.47
N ILE A 15 -4.00 -6.03 -0.78
CA ILE A 15 -4.71 -5.44 -1.93
C ILE A 15 -6.23 -5.52 -1.74
N VAL A 16 -6.77 -6.66 -1.31
CA VAL A 16 -8.21 -6.82 -1.06
C VAL A 16 -8.68 -5.88 0.05
N VAL A 17 -7.90 -5.71 1.12
CA VAL A 17 -8.22 -4.75 2.19
C VAL A 17 -8.22 -3.32 1.65
N MET A 18 -7.23 -2.93 0.83
CA MET A 18 -7.17 -1.61 0.22
C MET A 18 -8.40 -1.35 -0.67
N LEU A 19 -8.76 -2.32 -1.51
CA LEU A 19 -9.95 -2.22 -2.38
C LEU A 19 -11.25 -2.14 -1.57
N ALA A 20 -11.37 -2.91 -0.49
CA ALA A 20 -12.52 -2.84 0.39
C ALA A 20 -12.62 -1.45 1.04
N ILE A 21 -11.52 -0.92 1.58
CA ILE A 21 -11.48 0.43 2.16
C ILE A 21 -11.92 1.45 1.12
N ASP A 22 -11.38 1.40 -0.10
CA ASP A 22 -11.71 2.36 -1.15
C ASP A 22 -13.21 2.31 -1.53
N LEU A 23 -13.77 1.10 -1.66
CA LEU A 23 -15.18 0.87 -1.97
C LEU A 23 -16.12 1.36 -0.87
N PHE A 24 -15.78 1.12 0.40
CA PHE A 24 -16.61 1.55 1.53
C PHE A 24 -16.47 3.04 1.84
N ALA A 25 -15.26 3.60 1.70
CA ALA A 25 -14.99 5.00 1.96
C ALA A 25 -15.66 5.94 0.96
N HIS A 26 -15.76 5.54 -0.32
CA HIS A 26 -16.37 6.34 -1.37
C HIS A 26 -17.82 5.94 -1.71
N ARG A 27 -18.47 5.15 -0.84
CA ARG A 27 -19.85 4.68 -1.04
C ARG A 27 -20.86 5.83 -1.13
N GLU A 28 -20.60 6.95 -0.47
CA GLU A 28 -21.48 8.12 -0.48
C GLU A 28 -20.81 9.27 -1.22
N ALA A 29 -21.53 9.86 -2.17
CA ALA A 29 -21.07 11.01 -2.94
C ALA A 29 -21.10 12.29 -2.07
N HIS A 30 -20.14 12.40 -1.15
CA HIS A 30 -19.85 13.64 -0.44
C HIS A 30 -18.80 14.46 -1.19
N VAL A 31 -18.92 15.79 -1.13
CA VAL A 31 -17.92 16.70 -1.68
C VAL A 31 -16.67 16.61 -0.78
N VAL A 32 -15.67 15.84 -1.24
CA VAL A 32 -14.41 15.67 -0.51
C VAL A 32 -13.73 17.03 -0.39
N GLY A 33 -13.67 17.56 0.83
CA GLY A 33 -12.95 18.80 1.10
C GLY A 33 -11.44 18.62 0.95
N ILE A 34 -10.70 19.70 0.69
CA ILE A 34 -9.23 19.67 0.50
C ILE A 34 -8.50 18.96 1.66
N ARG A 35 -8.96 19.13 2.91
CA ARG A 35 -8.36 18.48 4.09
C ARG A 35 -8.56 16.96 4.09
N GLU A 36 -9.68 16.49 3.56
CA GLU A 36 -10.05 15.09 3.52
C GLU A 36 -9.33 14.38 2.38
N ALA A 37 -9.24 15.02 1.21
CA ALA A 37 -8.41 14.56 0.11
C ALA A 37 -6.94 14.42 0.53
N ALA A 38 -6.39 15.41 1.24
CA ALA A 38 -5.03 15.36 1.74
C ALA A 38 -4.82 14.21 2.76
N ALA A 39 -5.79 13.95 3.63
CA ALA A 39 -5.74 12.84 4.58
C ALA A 39 -5.74 11.49 3.85
N TRP A 40 -6.61 11.30 2.86
CA TRP A 40 -6.63 10.09 2.03
C TRP A 40 -5.31 9.88 1.28
N SER A 41 -4.78 10.93 0.65
CA SER A 41 -3.45 10.85 0.01
C SER A 41 -2.35 10.48 0.99
N ALA A 42 -2.35 11.07 2.19
CA ALA A 42 -1.36 10.75 3.21
C ALA A 42 -1.44 9.29 3.66
N VAL A 43 -2.65 8.74 3.84
CA VAL A 43 -2.86 7.32 4.20
C VAL A 43 -2.28 6.41 3.13
N TRP A 44 -2.62 6.64 1.86
CA TRP A 44 -2.15 5.80 0.76
C TRP A 44 -0.64 5.87 0.53
N VAL A 45 -0.06 7.07 0.60
CA VAL A 45 1.39 7.26 0.50
C VAL A 45 2.12 6.56 1.66
N THR A 46 1.60 6.70 2.89
CA THR A 46 2.20 6.05 4.07
C THR A 46 2.16 4.53 3.95
N LEU A 47 1.07 3.96 3.40
CA LEU A 47 0.97 2.53 3.14
C LEU A 47 2.01 2.04 2.12
N GLY A 48 2.24 2.77 1.02
CA GLY A 48 3.27 2.42 0.04
C GLY A 48 4.68 2.45 0.65
N VAL A 49 5.00 3.52 1.37
CA VAL A 49 6.31 3.64 2.06
C VAL A 49 6.49 2.54 3.11
N ALA A 50 5.44 2.23 3.88
CA ALA A 50 5.48 1.16 4.88
C ALA A 50 5.72 -0.21 4.25
N PHE A 51 5.12 -0.51 3.09
CA PHE A 51 5.37 -1.75 2.37
C PHE A 51 6.85 -1.84 1.93
N GLY A 52 7.40 -0.77 1.36
CA GLY A 52 8.83 -0.74 1.02
C GLY A 52 9.76 -0.92 2.22
N ALA A 53 9.40 -0.37 3.39
CA ALA A 53 10.14 -0.59 4.63
C ALA A 53 10.07 -2.05 5.12
N VAL A 54 8.91 -2.70 4.99
CA VAL A 54 8.77 -4.15 5.27
C VAL A 54 9.65 -4.96 4.31
N VAL A 55 9.66 -4.62 3.01
CA VAL A 55 10.50 -5.30 2.02
C VAL A 55 11.98 -5.13 2.36
N TRP A 56 12.39 -3.93 2.77
CA TRP A 56 13.75 -3.66 3.20
C TRP A 56 14.14 -4.52 4.41
N TRP A 57 13.26 -4.63 5.40
CA TRP A 57 13.57 -5.40 6.62
C TRP A 57 13.67 -6.90 6.37
N VAL A 58 12.83 -7.45 5.47
CA VAL A 58 12.76 -8.90 5.22
C VAL A 58 13.75 -9.37 4.14
N TRP A 59 13.89 -8.60 3.05
CA TRP A 59 14.67 -9.00 1.88
C TRP A 59 15.90 -8.11 1.60
N GLY A 60 16.08 -7.01 2.34
CA GLY A 60 17.25 -6.15 2.24
C GLY A 60 17.10 -4.99 1.26
N ALA A 61 18.15 -4.15 1.21
CA ALA A 61 18.12 -2.86 0.53
C ALA A 61 17.99 -2.97 -0.99
N GLU A 62 18.46 -4.06 -1.60
CA GLU A 62 18.40 -4.25 -3.05
C GLU A 62 16.95 -4.38 -3.54
N PHE A 63 16.18 -5.30 -2.96
CA PHE A 63 14.78 -5.50 -3.32
C PHE A 63 13.88 -4.33 -2.91
N ALA A 64 14.18 -3.68 -1.79
CA ALA A 64 13.49 -2.45 -1.42
C ALA A 64 13.78 -1.32 -2.42
N GLY A 65 15.02 -1.20 -2.89
CA GLY A 65 15.41 -0.25 -3.93
C GLY A 65 14.66 -0.51 -5.24
N GLN A 66 14.51 -1.78 -5.65
CA GLN A 66 13.71 -2.15 -6.81
C GLN A 66 12.22 -1.79 -6.64
N TYR A 67 11.65 -2.01 -5.44
CA TYR A 67 10.29 -1.59 -5.13
C TYR A 67 10.12 -0.07 -5.22
N PHE A 68 11.01 0.69 -4.56
CA PHE A 68 10.93 2.15 -4.56
C PHE A 68 11.19 2.76 -5.94
N ALA A 69 12.06 2.15 -6.77
CA ALA A 69 12.29 2.56 -8.14
C ALA A 69 11.05 2.35 -9.06
N GLY A 70 10.15 1.45 -8.68
CA GLY A 70 8.85 1.32 -9.34
C GLY A 70 7.74 2.17 -8.71
N TYR A 71 7.97 2.73 -7.52
CA TYR A 71 6.98 3.49 -6.75
C TYR A 71 7.02 5.00 -7.03
N VAL A 72 8.19 5.57 -7.36
CA VAL A 72 8.43 6.97 -7.75
C VAL A 72 8.72 7.07 -9.24
#